data_AF-A0A1F8T9Y6-F1
#
_entry.id   AF-A0A1F8T9Y6-F1
#
_cell.length_a   1.000
_cell.length_b   1.000
_cell.length_c   1.000
_cell.angle_alpha   90.00
_cell.angle_beta   90.00
_cell.angle_gamma   90.00
#
_symmetry.space_group_name_H-M   'P 1'
#
loop_
_entity.id
_entity.type
_entity.pdbx_description
1 polymer ?
#
loop_
_entity_poly.entity_id
_entity_poly.type
_entity_poly.pdbx_seq_one_letter_code
_entity_poly.pdbx_strand_id
1 'polypeptide(L)'
;MSDLVPIRLELPGEVERPRSRGRGDANRVVPIDRARPEWLKVRLPMGPQVEELRRLMRSKSLHTVCEEARCPNMGECWGAGTATFMILGDTCTRSCGFCAVKTGRPNELDTAEPARVGEAVARMGLGHAVVTSVNRDELADGGASIFAATIREIRRRSPGTTIEVLIPDFRGDLAALDVVLGERPEIMDHNVETVPRLYARVRPQAVYERSLEVLRRTKERAPDLVCKSGIMVGLGETRDEVRATMRD
;
A
#
# COMPACT_ATOMS: atom_id res chain seq x y z
N MET A 1 -7.15 -21.63 -31.50
CA MET A 1 -8.52 -21.79 -30.97
C MET A 1 -8.61 -23.17 -30.38
N SER A 2 -9.17 -23.28 -29.17
CA SER A 2 -9.24 -24.50 -28.32
C SER A 2 -7.91 -24.80 -27.60
N ASP A 3 -7.80 -24.94 -26.27
CA ASP A 3 -8.80 -25.06 -25.19
C ASP A 3 -8.24 -24.48 -23.88
N LEU A 4 -8.73 -23.31 -23.46
CA LEU A 4 -8.61 -22.88 -22.06
C LEU A 4 -9.86 -23.33 -21.35
N VAL A 5 -9.74 -24.40 -20.56
CA VAL A 5 -10.81 -24.85 -19.66
C VAL A 5 -10.99 -23.77 -18.59
N PRO A 6 -12.18 -23.16 -18.44
CA PRO A 6 -12.43 -22.22 -17.36
C PRO A 6 -12.37 -22.98 -16.03
N ILE A 7 -11.44 -22.58 -15.14
CA ILE A 7 -11.45 -23.06 -13.76
C ILE A 7 -12.66 -22.44 -13.08
N ARG A 8 -13.75 -23.22 -12.94
CA ARG A 8 -14.85 -22.87 -12.02
C ARG A 8 -14.35 -23.09 -10.60
N LEU A 9 -14.05 -22.00 -9.89
CA LEU A 9 -14.03 -22.04 -8.44
C LEU A 9 -15.48 -22.12 -7.95
N GLU A 10 -15.91 -23.31 -7.53
CA GLU A 10 -17.05 -23.44 -6.63
C GLU A 10 -16.62 -22.85 -5.29
N LEU A 11 -17.06 -21.63 -5.01
CA LEU A 11 -16.97 -21.05 -3.68
C LEU A 11 -17.86 -21.90 -2.77
N PRO A 12 -17.34 -22.62 -1.76
CA PRO A 12 -18.19 -23.27 -0.79
C PRO A 12 -19.07 -22.20 -0.12
N GLY A 13 -20.34 -22.58 0.09
CA GLY A 13 -21.48 -21.71 0.36
C GLY A 13 -21.27 -20.57 1.35
N GLU A 14 -22.16 -19.58 1.27
CA GLU A 14 -22.22 -18.35 2.08
C GLU A 14 -21.12 -18.28 3.14
N VAL A 15 -19.94 -17.79 2.75
CA VAL A 15 -18.91 -17.40 3.72
C VAL A 15 -19.55 -16.29 4.53
N GLU A 16 -20.01 -16.65 5.72
CA GLU A 16 -20.58 -15.74 6.69
C GLU A 16 -19.53 -14.64 6.87
N ARG A 17 -19.78 -13.47 6.26
CA ARG A 17 -18.85 -12.34 6.33
C ARG A 17 -18.71 -12.06 7.82
N PRO A 18 -17.53 -12.23 8.45
CA PRO A 18 -17.38 -11.87 9.84
C PRO A 18 -17.73 -10.39 9.89
N ARG A 19 -18.87 -10.06 10.53
CA ARG A 19 -19.23 -8.67 10.81
C ARG A 19 -18.00 -8.12 11.50
N SER A 20 -17.32 -7.16 10.87
CA SER A 20 -16.13 -6.53 11.43
C SER A 20 -16.56 -5.74 12.66
N ARG A 21 -16.78 -6.44 13.76
CA ARG A 21 -16.73 -5.87 15.10
C ARG A 21 -15.30 -5.38 15.21
N GLY A 22 -15.13 -4.06 15.22
CA GLY A 22 -13.82 -3.41 15.21
C GLY A 22 -12.84 -4.06 16.18
N ARG A 23 -11.53 -3.98 15.88
CA ARG A 23 -10.39 -4.60 16.62
C ARG A 23 -10.86 -5.57 17.73
N GLY A 24 -11.27 -6.78 17.37
CA GLY A 24 -11.58 -7.81 18.36
C GLY A 24 -10.36 -8.11 19.24
N ASP A 25 -10.56 -8.76 20.39
CA ASP A 25 -9.49 -9.08 21.36
C ASP A 25 -8.25 -9.77 20.74
N ALA A 26 -8.42 -10.47 19.61
CA ALA A 26 -7.33 -11.08 18.85
C ALA A 26 -6.32 -10.06 18.25
N ASN A 27 -6.71 -8.79 18.11
CA ASN A 27 -5.91 -7.66 17.63
C ASN A 27 -5.62 -6.63 18.74
N ARG A 28 -5.73 -7.04 20.01
CA ARG A 28 -5.32 -6.22 21.15
C ARG A 28 -3.84 -5.90 21.00
N VAL A 29 -3.52 -4.61 20.90
CA VAL A 29 -2.14 -4.12 20.88
C VAL A 29 -1.55 -4.51 22.22
N VAL A 30 -0.73 -5.56 22.24
CA VAL A 30 0.06 -5.91 23.41
C VAL A 30 1.11 -4.81 23.53
N PRO A 31 1.13 -4.03 24.62
CA PRO A 31 2.19 -3.06 24.83
C PRO A 31 3.53 -3.79 24.71
N ILE A 32 4.48 -3.20 23.99
CA ILE A 32 5.85 -3.73 23.97
C ILE A 32 6.34 -3.62 25.42
N ASP A 33 6.33 -4.75 26.12
CA ASP A 33 6.73 -4.90 27.53
C ASP A 33 8.24 -4.78 27.71
N ARG A 34 8.97 -4.69 26.60
CA ARG A 34 10.42 -4.62 26.52
C ARG A 34 10.86 -3.32 25.85
N ALA A 35 11.93 -2.74 26.36
CA ALA A 35 12.58 -1.62 25.68
C ALA A 35 12.98 -2.04 24.25
N ARG A 36 12.77 -1.14 23.28
CA ARG A 36 13.27 -1.38 21.92
C ARG A 36 14.79 -1.57 21.97
N PRO A 37 15.35 -2.57 21.25
CA PRO A 37 16.78 -2.75 21.16
C PRO A 37 17.49 -1.48 20.67
N GLU A 38 18.73 -1.25 21.12
CA GLU A 38 19.45 -0.01 20.79
C GLU A 38 19.63 0.19 19.29
N TRP A 39 19.90 -0.89 18.56
CA TRP A 39 20.06 -0.86 17.10
C TRP A 39 18.78 -0.48 16.33
N LEU A 40 17.61 -0.52 16.96
CA LEU A 40 16.32 -0.15 16.35
C LEU A 40 15.91 1.30 16.67
N LYS A 41 16.66 2.00 17.52
CA LYS A 41 16.38 3.38 17.88
C LYS A 41 16.97 4.32 16.83
N VAL A 42 16.17 5.28 16.40
CA VAL A 42 16.60 6.36 15.50
C VAL A 42 16.40 7.72 16.17
N ARG A 43 17.09 8.74 15.66
CA ARG A 43 16.82 10.12 16.04
C ARG A 43 15.50 10.55 15.40
N LEU A 44 14.67 11.27 16.15
CA LEU A 44 13.44 11.82 15.60
C LEU A 44 13.78 12.78 14.45
N PRO A 45 13.09 12.66 13.30
CA PRO A 45 13.29 13.56 12.18
C PRO A 45 12.78 14.95 12.57
N MET A 46 13.72 15.87 12.79
CA MET A 46 13.48 17.25 13.20
C MET A 46 14.28 18.18 12.26
N GLY A 47 13.68 19.30 11.88
CA GLY A 47 14.36 20.31 11.06
C GLY A 47 13.38 21.13 10.20
N PRO A 48 13.83 22.28 9.67
CA PRO A 48 12.99 23.20 8.92
C PRO A 48 12.42 22.57 7.63
N GLN A 49 13.18 21.69 6.97
CA GLN A 49 12.75 20.97 5.76
C GLN A 49 11.58 20.02 6.05
N VAL A 50 11.66 19.26 7.15
CA VAL A 50 10.57 18.37 7.60
C VAL A 50 9.32 19.20 7.92
N GLU A 51 9.48 20.33 8.58
CA GLU A 51 8.37 21.20 8.96
C GLU A 51 7.72 21.92 7.77
N GLU A 52 8.50 22.32 6.77
CA GLU A 52 8.00 22.86 5.51
C GLU A 52 7.18 21.82 4.75
N LEU A 53 7.67 20.57 4.66
CA LEU A 53 6.94 19.48 4.03
C LEU A 53 5.64 19.15 4.75
N ARG A 54 5.66 19.09 6.08
CA ARG A 54 4.43 18.92 6.89
C ARG A 54 3.41 20.02 6.60
N ARG A 55 3.88 21.27 6.49
CA ARG A 55 3.01 22.40 6.11
C ARG A 55 2.46 22.23 4.71
N LEU A 56 3.27 21.77 3.75
CA LEU A 56 2.83 21.50 2.39
C LEU A 56 1.73 20.43 2.35
N MET A 57 1.95 19.27 2.98
CA MET A 57 0.97 18.17 3.03
C MET A 57 -0.36 18.64 3.63
N ARG A 58 -0.30 19.35 4.76
CA ARG A 58 -1.50 19.92 5.41
C ARG A 58 -2.20 20.96 4.55
N SER A 59 -1.44 21.84 3.88
CA SER A 59 -2.01 22.90 3.03
C SER A 59 -2.74 22.37 1.80
N LYS A 60 -2.41 21.15 1.37
CA LYS A 60 -2.98 20.49 0.19
C LYS A 60 -4.00 19.40 0.55
N SER A 61 -4.32 19.24 1.84
CA SER A 61 -5.19 18.17 2.33
C SER A 61 -4.75 16.81 1.81
N LEU A 62 -3.44 16.52 1.87
CA LEU A 62 -2.83 15.26 1.46
C LEU A 62 -2.44 14.45 2.69
N HIS A 63 -2.44 13.12 2.52
CA HIS A 63 -1.95 12.18 3.53
C HIS A 63 -0.66 11.53 3.07
N THR A 64 0.22 11.20 4.03
CA THR A 64 1.44 10.42 3.78
C THR A 64 1.49 9.24 4.73
N VAL A 65 1.91 8.07 4.25
CA VAL A 65 2.22 6.95 5.15
C VAL A 65 3.31 7.34 6.14
N CYS A 66 4.22 8.23 5.74
CA CYS A 66 5.28 8.76 6.58
C CYS A 66 4.75 9.35 7.89
N GLU A 67 3.70 10.16 7.82
CA GLU A 67 3.07 10.77 9.00
C GLU A 67 2.10 9.83 9.72
N GLU A 68 1.20 9.18 8.97
CA GLU A 68 0.14 8.33 9.55
C GLU A 68 0.73 7.11 10.28
N ALA A 69 1.82 6.53 9.76
CA ALA A 69 2.53 5.41 10.38
C ALA A 69 3.64 5.85 11.36
N ARG A 70 3.84 7.18 11.55
CA ARG A 70 4.92 7.74 12.39
C ARG A 70 6.30 7.17 12.01
N CYS A 71 6.60 7.20 10.72
CA CYS A 71 7.75 6.52 10.15
C CYS A 71 9.08 7.07 10.74
N PRO A 72 9.95 6.20 11.30
CA PRO A 72 11.25 6.61 11.84
C PRO A 72 12.19 7.17 10.74
N ASN A 73 11.99 6.80 9.48
CA ASN A 73 12.90 7.11 8.37
C ASN A 73 12.51 8.40 7.61
N MET A 74 11.45 9.08 8.03
CA MET A 74 10.87 10.21 7.30
C MET A 74 11.88 11.32 6.98
N GLY A 75 12.77 11.67 7.92
CA GLY A 75 13.78 12.72 7.69
C GLY A 75 14.84 12.32 6.66
N GLU A 76 15.26 11.06 6.67
CA GLU A 76 16.25 10.52 5.72
C GLU A 76 15.64 10.42 4.32
N CYS A 77 14.45 9.82 4.21
CA CYS A 77 13.74 9.68 2.94
C CYS A 77 13.50 11.05 2.27
N TRP A 78 12.96 12.00 3.02
CA TRP A 78 12.65 13.31 2.48
C TRP A 78 13.91 14.10 2.12
N GLY A 79 14.98 14.00 2.91
CA GLY A 79 16.28 14.59 2.59
C GLY A 79 16.93 14.00 1.34
N ALA A 80 16.62 12.74 1.02
CA ALA A 80 17.05 12.06 -0.20
C ALA A 80 16.13 12.34 -1.42
N GLY A 81 15.14 13.22 -1.30
CA GLY A 81 14.23 13.56 -2.38
C GLY A 81 13.24 12.44 -2.72
N THR A 82 12.83 11.66 -1.71
CA THR A 82 11.77 10.64 -1.84
C THR A 82 10.67 10.80 -0.80
N ALA A 83 9.43 10.56 -1.18
CA ALA A 83 8.29 10.57 -0.26
C ALA A 83 7.20 9.57 -0.69
N THR A 84 6.43 9.09 0.29
CA THR A 84 5.31 8.17 0.08
C THR A 84 3.98 8.86 0.33
N PHE A 85 3.20 9.05 -0.73
CA PHE A 85 1.86 9.64 -0.68
C PHE A 85 0.83 8.54 -0.45
N MET A 86 -0.12 8.79 0.45
CA MET A 86 -1.27 7.92 0.69
C MET A 86 -2.51 8.60 0.12
N ILE A 87 -2.98 8.12 -1.03
CA ILE A 87 -4.19 8.60 -1.70
C ILE A 87 -5.44 7.87 -1.17
N LEU A 88 -6.62 8.36 -1.57
CA LEU A 88 -7.95 7.84 -1.22
C LEU A 88 -8.36 8.06 0.24
N GLY A 89 -7.67 8.97 0.95
CA GLY A 89 -7.95 9.38 2.32
C GLY A 89 -7.16 8.65 3.40
N ASP A 90 -7.57 8.82 4.67
CA ASP A 90 -6.89 8.31 5.88
C ASP A 90 -7.64 7.15 6.57
N THR A 91 -8.73 6.69 5.96
CA THR A 91 -9.64 5.69 6.51
C THR A 91 -9.71 4.53 5.54
N CYS A 92 -9.48 3.32 6.02
CA CYS A 92 -9.39 2.09 5.24
C CYS A 92 -10.58 1.18 5.52
N THR A 93 -11.14 0.59 4.46
CA THR A 93 -12.21 -0.42 4.58
C THR A 93 -11.76 -1.73 5.22
N ARG A 94 -10.45 -1.93 5.40
CA ARG A 94 -9.84 -3.13 5.99
C ARG A 94 -9.17 -2.85 7.34
N SER A 95 -8.90 -3.92 8.08
CA SER A 95 -8.42 -3.85 9.47
C SER A 95 -7.22 -4.77 9.71
N CYS A 96 -6.17 -4.60 8.90
CA CYS A 96 -4.90 -5.31 9.10
C CYS A 96 -4.36 -5.05 10.51
N GLY A 97 -3.97 -6.10 11.24
CA GLY A 97 -3.62 -6.02 12.66
C GLY A 97 -2.38 -5.17 12.96
N PHE A 98 -1.48 -5.05 11.98
CA PHE A 98 -0.26 -4.23 12.05
C PHE A 98 -0.48 -2.77 11.65
N CYS A 99 -1.57 -2.46 10.93
CA CYS A 99 -1.72 -1.17 10.28
C CYS A 99 -2.19 -0.10 11.28
N ALA A 100 -1.58 1.08 11.19
CA ALA A 100 -1.92 2.24 12.03
C ALA A 100 -3.05 3.10 11.45
N VAL A 101 -3.39 2.91 10.17
CA VAL A 101 -4.46 3.62 9.47
C VAL A 101 -5.82 3.31 10.11
N LYS A 102 -6.71 4.31 10.16
CA LYS A 102 -8.05 4.17 10.74
C LYS A 102 -8.85 3.15 9.94
N THR A 103 -9.56 2.25 10.60
CA THR A 103 -10.52 1.37 9.93
C THR A 103 -11.90 2.01 9.95
N GLY A 104 -12.59 2.04 8.81
CA GLY A 104 -13.94 2.54 8.69
C GLY A 104 -14.43 2.56 7.25
N ARG A 105 -15.64 3.09 7.04
CA ARG A 105 -16.10 3.43 5.70
C ARG A 105 -15.59 4.84 5.37
N PRO A 106 -14.80 5.02 4.30
CA PRO A 106 -14.27 6.33 3.94
C PRO A 106 -15.38 7.28 3.47
N ASN A 107 -15.09 8.58 3.53
CA ASN A 107 -15.99 9.64 3.06
C ASN A 107 -15.99 9.73 1.52
N GLU A 108 -16.43 10.88 1.00
CA GLU A 108 -16.50 11.17 -0.44
C GLU A 108 -15.16 10.93 -1.15
N LEU A 109 -15.25 10.48 -2.41
CA LEU A 109 -14.09 10.28 -3.28
C LEU A 109 -13.63 11.62 -3.83
N ASP A 110 -12.45 12.08 -3.40
CA ASP A 110 -11.83 13.29 -3.95
C ASP A 110 -11.13 13.00 -5.28
N THR A 111 -11.79 13.33 -6.38
CA THR A 111 -11.24 13.15 -7.74
C THR A 111 -10.20 14.21 -8.13
N ALA A 112 -10.03 15.26 -7.33
CA ALA A 112 -9.02 16.30 -7.53
C ALA A 112 -7.70 16.02 -6.77
N GLU A 113 -7.68 15.01 -5.89
CA GLU A 113 -6.49 14.57 -5.14
C GLU A 113 -5.27 14.28 -6.04
N PRO A 114 -5.39 13.57 -7.19
CA PRO A 114 -4.28 13.33 -8.11
C PRO A 114 -3.52 14.60 -8.52
N ALA A 115 -4.23 15.68 -8.83
CA ALA A 115 -3.64 16.94 -9.25
C ALA A 115 -2.84 17.60 -8.12
N ARG A 116 -3.32 17.48 -6.88
CA ARG A 116 -2.62 18.00 -5.70
C ARG A 116 -1.38 17.17 -5.37
N VAL A 117 -1.43 15.85 -5.54
CA VAL A 117 -0.25 14.99 -5.41
C VAL A 117 0.81 15.37 -6.44
N GLY A 118 0.46 15.49 -7.72
CA GLY A 118 1.40 15.90 -8.77
C GLY A 118 2.01 17.29 -8.50
N GLU A 119 1.23 18.24 -7.99
CA GLU A 119 1.74 19.56 -7.58
C GLU A 119 2.73 19.45 -6.42
N ALA A 120 2.41 18.63 -5.41
CA ALA A 120 3.28 18.41 -4.27
C ALA A 120 4.61 17.77 -4.69
N VAL A 121 4.57 16.72 -5.51
CA VAL A 121 5.77 16.05 -6.04
C VAL A 121 6.68 17.04 -6.79
N ALA A 122 6.11 17.86 -7.68
CA ALA A 122 6.86 18.85 -8.43
C ALA A 122 7.45 19.95 -7.52
N ARG A 123 6.66 20.47 -6.58
CA ARG A 123 7.11 21.52 -5.64
C ARG A 123 8.20 21.03 -4.70
N MET A 124 8.15 19.76 -4.31
CA MET A 124 9.16 19.12 -3.47
C MET A 124 10.42 18.73 -4.24
N GLY A 125 10.40 18.77 -5.58
CA GLY A 125 11.53 18.38 -6.42
C GLY A 125 11.96 16.93 -6.21
N LEU A 126 11.01 16.02 -6.00
CA LEU A 126 11.33 14.61 -5.70
C LEU A 126 11.97 13.92 -6.91
N GLY A 127 13.05 13.17 -6.66
CA GLY A 127 13.62 12.25 -7.66
C GLY A 127 12.83 10.94 -7.77
N HIS A 128 12.17 10.54 -6.68
CA HIS A 128 11.37 9.33 -6.61
C HIS A 128 10.11 9.56 -5.78
N ALA A 129 8.94 9.21 -6.31
CA ALA A 129 7.66 9.31 -5.61
C ALA A 129 7.05 7.91 -5.47
N VAL A 130 6.71 7.53 -4.23
CA VAL A 130 5.93 6.32 -3.97
C VAL A 130 4.47 6.73 -3.77
N VAL A 131 3.54 6.10 -4.48
CA VAL A 131 2.10 6.31 -4.31
C VAL A 131 1.48 5.03 -3.79
N THR A 132 0.78 5.12 -2.66
CA THR A 132 0.01 4.02 -2.09
C THR A 132 -1.37 4.52 -1.67
N SER A 133 -2.24 3.64 -1.20
CA SER A 133 -3.59 4.02 -0.80
C SER A 133 -4.08 3.22 0.40
N VAL A 134 -5.12 3.75 1.02
CA VAL A 134 -6.05 2.92 1.79
C VAL A 134 -6.86 2.01 0.87
N ASN A 135 -7.42 0.92 1.40
CA ASN A 135 -8.36 0.09 0.64
C ASN A 135 -9.74 0.76 0.56
N ARG A 136 -10.27 0.85 -0.66
CA ARG A 136 -11.61 1.36 -0.98
C ARG A 136 -12.50 0.27 -1.56
N ASP A 137 -12.76 -0.79 -0.78
CA ASP A 137 -13.52 -1.96 -1.25
C ASP A 137 -14.99 -1.63 -1.63
N GLU A 138 -15.49 -0.46 -1.25
CA GLU A 138 -16.81 0.04 -1.64
C GLU A 138 -16.84 0.67 -3.04
N LEU A 139 -15.69 1.02 -3.63
CA LEU A 139 -15.60 1.50 -5.01
C LEU A 139 -15.58 0.31 -5.98
N ALA A 140 -16.14 0.50 -7.18
CA ALA A 140 -16.23 -0.54 -8.20
C ALA A 140 -14.84 -1.03 -8.65
N ASP A 141 -13.90 -0.11 -8.87
CA ASP A 141 -12.52 -0.37 -9.31
C ASP A 141 -11.51 -0.40 -8.15
N GLY A 142 -11.99 -0.36 -6.90
CA GLY A 142 -11.13 -0.29 -5.71
C GLY A 142 -10.22 0.94 -5.62
N GLY A 143 -10.46 1.98 -6.44
CA GLY A 143 -9.64 3.19 -6.51
C GLY A 143 -8.52 3.17 -7.57
N ALA A 144 -8.45 2.15 -8.42
CA ALA A 144 -7.45 2.03 -9.48
C ALA A 144 -7.41 3.25 -10.43
N SER A 145 -8.56 3.84 -10.75
CA SER A 145 -8.64 5.06 -11.57
C SER A 145 -7.92 6.25 -10.93
N ILE A 146 -7.92 6.39 -9.59
CA ILE A 146 -7.21 7.47 -8.89
C ILE A 146 -5.70 7.21 -8.88
N PHE A 147 -5.25 5.97 -8.73
CA PHE A 147 -3.84 5.62 -8.94
C PHE A 147 -3.38 6.05 -10.33
N ALA A 148 -4.13 5.66 -11.37
CA ALA A 148 -3.78 5.99 -12.75
C ALA A 148 -3.75 7.51 -12.99
N ALA A 149 -4.77 8.24 -12.52
CA ALA A 149 -4.79 9.69 -12.60
C ALA A 149 -3.61 10.36 -11.86
N THR A 150 -3.19 9.79 -10.72
CA THR A 150 -2.07 10.31 -9.93
C THR A 150 -0.75 10.13 -10.66
N ILE A 151 -0.52 8.96 -11.28
CA ILE A 151 0.67 8.71 -12.11
C ILE A 151 0.74 9.75 -13.25
N ARG A 152 -0.38 9.99 -13.95
CA ARG A 152 -0.44 10.98 -15.04
C ARG A 152 -0.12 12.39 -14.57
N GLU A 153 -0.69 12.82 -13.44
CA GLU A 153 -0.44 14.17 -12.91
C GLU A 153 1.00 14.35 -12.42
N ILE A 154 1.62 13.32 -11.84
CA ILE A 154 3.04 13.35 -11.49
C ILE A 154 3.89 13.47 -12.77
N ARG A 155 3.70 12.58 -13.76
CA ARG A 155 4.46 12.62 -15.03
C ARG A 155 4.32 13.97 -15.74
N ARG A 156 3.12 14.55 -15.73
CA ARG A 156 2.85 15.85 -16.38
C ARG A 156 3.59 17.01 -15.71
N ARG A 157 3.68 17.01 -14.38
CA ARG A 157 4.21 18.14 -13.60
C ARG A 157 5.68 17.99 -13.23
N SER A 158 6.16 16.76 -13.12
CA SER A 158 7.53 16.40 -12.72
C SER A 158 8.06 15.25 -13.60
N PRO A 159 8.30 15.49 -14.91
CA PRO A 159 8.61 14.42 -15.86
C PRO A 159 9.91 13.65 -15.59
N GLY A 160 10.80 14.20 -14.74
CA GLY A 160 12.03 13.53 -14.30
C GLY A 160 11.88 12.67 -13.05
N THR A 161 10.71 12.68 -12.39
CA THR A 161 10.46 11.90 -11.17
C THR A 161 10.11 10.47 -11.54
N THR A 162 10.81 9.50 -10.95
CA THR A 162 10.43 8.09 -11.03
C THR A 162 9.29 7.76 -10.08
N ILE A 163 8.42 6.82 -10.44
CA ILE A 163 7.17 6.52 -9.75
C ILE A 163 7.14 5.04 -9.36
N GLU A 164 7.03 4.78 -8.07
CA GLU A 164 6.65 3.48 -7.53
C GLU A 164 5.19 3.53 -7.09
N VAL A 165 4.42 2.48 -7.36
CA VAL A 165 3.08 2.34 -6.78
C VAL A 165 2.99 1.11 -5.89
N LEU A 166 2.55 1.30 -4.65
CA LEU A 166 2.23 0.22 -3.72
C LEU A 166 0.72 0.07 -3.65
N ILE A 167 0.19 -0.92 -4.38
CA ILE A 167 -1.24 -1.09 -4.62
C ILE A 167 -1.90 -2.07 -3.62
N PRO A 168 -3.22 -1.92 -3.37
CA PRO A 168 -4.00 -2.97 -2.72
C PRO A 168 -4.14 -4.21 -3.64
N ASP A 169 -4.76 -5.27 -3.13
CA ASP A 169 -5.01 -6.49 -3.91
C ASP A 169 -6.18 -6.36 -4.91
N PHE A 170 -6.85 -5.20 -4.96
CA PHE A 170 -8.08 -4.91 -5.70
C PHE A 170 -9.18 -5.99 -5.58
N ARG A 171 -9.17 -6.79 -4.51
CA ARG A 171 -9.99 -8.01 -4.36
C ARG A 171 -9.86 -9.02 -5.53
N GLY A 172 -8.74 -8.97 -6.24
CA GLY A 172 -8.48 -9.83 -7.40
C GLY A 172 -9.08 -9.32 -8.71
N ASP A 173 -9.57 -8.07 -8.75
CA ASP A 173 -10.05 -7.45 -9.98
C ASP A 173 -8.88 -7.17 -10.94
N LEU A 174 -8.80 -7.97 -12.00
CA LEU A 174 -7.78 -7.83 -13.02
C LEU A 174 -7.95 -6.57 -13.86
N ALA A 175 -9.17 -6.06 -14.06
CA ALA A 175 -9.38 -4.83 -14.81
C ALA A 175 -8.87 -3.62 -14.01
N ALA A 176 -9.07 -3.61 -12.69
CA ALA A 176 -8.49 -2.60 -11.81
C ALA A 176 -6.95 -2.64 -11.83
N LEU A 177 -6.35 -3.84 -11.80
CA LEU A 177 -4.90 -3.99 -11.96
C LEU A 177 -4.42 -3.45 -13.32
N ASP A 178 -5.12 -3.78 -14.40
CA ASP A 178 -4.78 -3.35 -15.76
C ASP A 178 -4.83 -1.82 -15.92
N VAL A 179 -5.76 -1.15 -15.25
CA VAL A 179 -5.84 0.33 -15.24
C VAL A 179 -4.55 0.95 -14.68
N VAL A 180 -4.01 0.41 -13.59
CA VAL A 180 -2.77 0.94 -13.00
C VAL A 180 -1.54 0.56 -13.84
N LEU A 181 -1.47 -0.70 -14.30
CA LEU A 181 -0.38 -1.17 -15.17
C LEU A 181 -0.29 -0.38 -16.48
N GLY A 182 -1.43 0.04 -17.04
CA GLY A 182 -1.50 0.83 -18.27
C GLY A 182 -0.75 2.17 -18.20
N GLU A 183 -0.57 2.73 -16.98
CA GLU A 183 0.20 3.96 -16.76
C GLU A 183 1.71 3.74 -16.61
N ARG A 184 2.14 2.47 -16.59
CA ARG A 184 3.54 2.03 -16.57
C ARG A 184 4.38 2.75 -15.51
N PRO A 185 4.07 2.64 -14.21
CA PRO A 185 4.99 3.13 -13.17
C PRO A 185 6.33 2.38 -13.27
N GLU A 186 7.43 3.01 -12.87
CA GLU A 186 8.75 2.37 -12.92
C GLU A 186 8.84 1.14 -12.01
N ILE A 187 8.13 1.15 -10.87
CA ILE A 187 8.03 0.02 -9.94
C ILE A 187 6.56 -0.24 -9.58
N MET A 188 6.15 -1.50 -9.72
CA MET A 188 4.85 -2.00 -9.28
C MET A 188 5.04 -2.85 -8.02
N ASP A 189 4.54 -2.38 -6.89
CA ASP A 189 4.69 -3.00 -5.57
C ASP A 189 3.33 -3.51 -5.05
N HIS A 190 3.33 -4.73 -4.54
CA HIS A 190 2.24 -5.27 -3.73
C HIS A 190 2.81 -6.15 -2.62
N ASN A 191 2.67 -5.71 -1.37
CA ASN A 191 3.20 -6.47 -0.24
C ASN A 191 2.37 -7.71 0.07
N VAL A 192 3.06 -8.84 0.26
CA VAL A 192 2.51 -10.05 0.90
C VAL A 192 2.47 -9.90 2.43
N GLU A 193 3.35 -9.08 3.01
CA GLU A 193 3.45 -8.70 4.42
C GLU A 193 3.87 -9.82 5.39
N THR A 194 3.37 -11.04 5.25
CA THR A 194 3.70 -12.15 6.15
C THR A 194 3.51 -13.51 5.50
N VAL A 195 3.88 -14.56 6.22
CA VAL A 195 3.84 -15.96 5.79
C VAL A 195 2.41 -16.52 5.81
N PRO A 196 2.07 -17.55 5.00
CA PRO A 196 0.71 -18.09 4.87
C PRO A 196 0.02 -18.41 6.20
N ARG A 197 0.74 -19.05 7.13
CA ARG A 197 0.21 -19.46 8.44
C ARG A 197 -0.31 -18.27 9.27
N LEU A 198 0.31 -17.10 9.14
CA LEU A 198 -0.05 -15.90 9.90
C LEU A 198 -1.05 -15.00 9.16
N TYR A 199 -1.30 -15.28 7.89
CA TYR A 199 -1.94 -14.34 6.98
C TYR A 199 -3.34 -13.92 7.44
N ALA A 200 -4.22 -14.88 7.76
CA ALA A 200 -5.59 -14.59 8.21
C ALA A 200 -5.64 -13.81 9.55
N ARG A 201 -4.63 -13.99 10.40
CA ARG A 201 -4.52 -13.23 11.67
C ARG A 201 -4.06 -11.80 11.41
N VAL A 202 -3.06 -11.63 10.55
CA VAL A 202 -2.39 -10.34 10.30
C VAL A 202 -3.18 -9.47 9.33
N ARG A 203 -3.82 -10.08 8.31
CA ARG A 203 -4.57 -9.43 7.23
C ARG A 203 -5.93 -10.12 7.03
N PRO A 204 -6.89 -9.96 7.95
CA PRO A 204 -8.13 -10.77 7.97
C PRO A 204 -9.01 -10.64 6.72
N GLN A 205 -8.90 -9.54 5.95
CA GLN A 205 -9.64 -9.34 4.70
C GLN A 205 -8.83 -9.64 3.43
N ALA A 206 -7.53 -9.94 3.53
CA ALA A 206 -6.70 -10.31 2.38
C ALA A 206 -6.58 -11.83 2.26
N VAL A 207 -6.20 -12.31 1.08
CA VAL A 207 -5.90 -13.73 0.82
C VAL A 207 -4.47 -13.85 0.28
N TYR A 208 -3.69 -14.81 0.78
CA TYR A 208 -2.26 -14.94 0.47
C TYR A 208 -2.05 -15.23 -1.03
N GLU A 209 -2.79 -16.21 -1.55
CA GLU A 209 -2.73 -16.63 -2.95
C GLU A 209 -3.15 -15.50 -3.89
N ARG A 210 -4.06 -14.64 -3.45
CA ARG A 210 -4.47 -13.46 -4.22
C ARG A 210 -3.34 -12.43 -4.30
N SER A 211 -2.60 -12.23 -3.22
CA SER A 211 -1.45 -11.33 -3.23
C SER A 211 -0.33 -11.85 -4.15
N LEU A 212 -0.06 -13.15 -4.14
CA LEU A 212 0.85 -13.77 -5.11
C LEU A 212 0.32 -13.63 -6.55
N GLU A 213 -0.98 -13.81 -6.75
CA GLU A 213 -1.61 -13.65 -8.06
C GLU A 213 -1.45 -12.22 -8.61
N VAL A 214 -1.54 -11.19 -7.77
CA VAL A 214 -1.29 -9.79 -8.18
C VAL A 214 0.14 -9.61 -8.71
N LEU A 215 1.13 -10.16 -7.99
CA LEU A 215 2.55 -10.09 -8.40
C LEU A 215 2.80 -10.86 -9.69
N ARG A 216 2.24 -12.07 -9.79
CA ARG A 216 2.33 -12.93 -10.98
C ARG A 216 1.71 -12.24 -12.19
N ARG A 217 0.49 -11.71 -12.06
CA ARG A 217 -0.24 -11.01 -13.14
C ARG A 217 0.46 -9.74 -13.59
N THR A 218 1.04 -8.99 -12.65
CA THR A 218 1.90 -7.83 -12.96
C THR A 218 3.02 -8.26 -13.91
N LYS A 219 3.73 -9.34 -13.59
CA LYS A 219 4.83 -9.85 -14.43
C LYS A 219 4.38 -10.46 -15.76
N GLU A 220 3.23 -11.12 -15.80
CA GLU A 220 2.68 -11.65 -17.07
C GLU A 220 2.31 -10.54 -18.05
N ARG A 221 1.69 -9.46 -17.54
CA ARG A 221 1.12 -8.39 -18.35
C ARG A 221 2.13 -7.29 -18.69
N ALA A 222 3.08 -7.04 -17.79
CA ALA A 222 4.10 -6.01 -17.93
C ALA A 222 5.47 -6.58 -17.51
N PRO A 223 6.05 -7.50 -18.30
CA PRO A 223 7.25 -8.25 -17.93
C PRO A 223 8.48 -7.36 -17.70
N ASP A 224 8.52 -6.20 -18.36
CA ASP A 224 9.60 -5.22 -18.28
C ASP A 224 9.53 -4.31 -17.05
N LEU A 225 8.37 -4.20 -16.38
CA LEU A 225 8.26 -3.44 -15.14
C LEU A 225 8.96 -4.15 -13.99
N VAL A 226 9.55 -3.37 -13.08
CA VAL A 226 10.07 -3.91 -11.83
C VAL A 226 8.88 -4.27 -10.94
N CYS A 227 8.80 -5.53 -10.54
CA CYS A 227 7.79 -6.02 -9.61
C CYS A 227 8.43 -6.17 -8.23
N LYS A 228 7.75 -5.67 -7.19
CA LYS A 228 8.26 -5.60 -5.83
C LYS A 228 7.23 -6.13 -4.84
N SER A 229 7.72 -6.64 -3.72
CA SER A 229 6.92 -7.00 -2.56
C SER A 229 7.73 -6.85 -1.28
N GLY A 230 7.05 -6.83 -0.14
CA GLY A 230 7.63 -6.71 1.19
C GLY A 230 7.08 -7.73 2.18
N ILE A 231 7.91 -8.08 3.16
CA ILE A 231 7.58 -8.94 4.31
C ILE A 231 7.98 -8.19 5.59
N MET A 232 7.08 -8.13 6.56
CA MET A 232 7.40 -7.72 7.92
C MET A 232 7.80 -8.93 8.75
N VAL A 233 8.90 -8.79 9.49
CA VAL A 233 9.41 -9.82 10.42
C VAL A 233 9.12 -9.44 11.87
N GLY A 234 9.08 -10.45 12.74
CA GLY A 234 8.77 -10.31 14.16
C GLY A 234 7.28 -10.52 14.51
N LEU A 235 6.49 -11.10 13.60
CA LEU A 235 5.07 -11.41 13.79
C LEU A 235 4.83 -12.83 14.33
N GLY A 236 5.88 -13.64 14.43
CA GLY A 236 5.85 -15.04 14.88
C GLY A 236 6.12 -16.05 13.77
N GLU A 237 6.61 -15.58 12.63
CA GLU A 237 7.10 -16.39 11.53
C GLU A 237 8.46 -17.03 11.87
N THR A 238 8.70 -18.21 11.31
CA THR A 238 10.02 -18.85 11.36
C THR A 238 10.87 -18.40 10.18
N ARG A 239 12.19 -18.56 10.29
CA ARG A 239 13.11 -18.24 9.19
C ARG A 239 12.84 -19.06 7.92
N ASP A 240 12.42 -20.31 8.08
CA ASP A 240 12.14 -21.19 6.94
C ASP A 240 10.84 -20.82 6.25
N GLU A 241 9.82 -20.36 7.00
CA GLU A 241 8.60 -19.80 6.40
C GLU A 241 8.90 -18.52 5.62
N VAL A 242 9.74 -17.61 6.15
CA VAL A 242 10.15 -16.41 5.40
C VAL A 242 10.87 -16.78 4.11
N ARG A 243 11.78 -17.75 4.16
CA ARG A 243 12.49 -18.24 2.96
C ARG A 243 11.55 -18.91 1.96
N ALA A 244 10.51 -19.59 2.42
CA ALA A 244 9.49 -20.15 1.55
C ALA A 244 8.71 -19.04 0.86
N THR A 245 8.20 -18.05 1.60
CA THR A 245 7.49 -16.88 1.04
C THR A 245 8.34 -16.06 0.08
N MET A 246 9.66 -15.98 0.26
CA MET A 246 10.55 -15.31 -0.71
C MET A 246 10.69 -16.05 -2.05
N ARG A 247 10.37 -17.35 -2.10
CA ARG A 247 10.46 -18.18 -3.32
C ARG A 247 9.13 -18.29 -4.05
N ASP A 248 8.02 -18.09 -3.34
CA ASP A 248 6.67 -18.04 -3.91
C ASP A 248 6.53 -16.87 -4.90
#